data_AF-A0A978VL89-F1
#
_entry.id   AF-A0A978VL89-F1
#
_cell.length_a   1.000
_cell.length_b   1.000
_cell.length_c   1.000
_cell.angle_alpha   90.00
_cell.angle_beta   90.00
_cell.angle_gamma   90.00
#
_symmetry.space_group_name_H-M   'P 1'
#
loop_
_entity.id
_entity.type
_entity.pdbx_description
1 polymer ?
#
loop_
_entity_poly.entity_id
_entity_poly.type
_entity_poly.pdbx_seq_one_letter_code
_entity_poly.pdbx_strand_id
1 'polypeptide(L)'
;MESIASKWRVLSGKNNWDGLLDPLDYDLRRYIIHYGEKAEATSAAFIGEVKSKNVGLPRYPKATLFSKVGLELGNPFKYDVSRYIYASTSGLTENPPKGIAGNSNWLRFLLTKEVRAPTVFGSDSDVRIHHAWYSYYTTAESEYESTSNSTSHSMGAALAVLNATDIVFNGFNKYSTTTAHKVYPVTAIVLACARLEDEGFTKVFSQLENLHVLRVRNLKDIVPDLPPDILGNKYFHVGKGLIIDTTTSP
;
A
#
# COMPACT_ATOMS: atom_id res chain seq x y z
N MET A 1 -7.35 -23.00 -13.90
CA MET A 1 -7.06 -21.55 -13.94
C MET A 1 -6.18 -21.26 -12.74
N GLU A 2 -4.98 -20.72 -12.95
CA GLU A 2 -4.05 -20.37 -11.87
C GLU A 2 -4.70 -19.37 -10.89
N SER A 3 -4.36 -19.46 -9.60
CA SER A 3 -4.95 -18.61 -8.57
C SER A 3 -4.14 -17.31 -8.38
N ILE A 4 -4.75 -16.28 -7.77
CA ILE A 4 -4.01 -15.06 -7.35
C ILE A 4 -2.77 -15.42 -6.50
N ALA A 5 -2.87 -16.48 -5.69
CA ALA A 5 -1.76 -16.96 -4.87
C ALA A 5 -0.59 -17.50 -5.72
N SER A 6 -0.81 -18.12 -6.88
CA SER A 6 0.31 -18.57 -7.73
C SER A 6 0.89 -17.44 -8.58
N LYS A 7 0.10 -16.40 -8.88
CA LYS A 7 0.51 -15.26 -9.72
C LYS A 7 1.03 -14.05 -8.93
N TRP A 8 1.04 -14.11 -7.60
CA TRP A 8 1.26 -12.94 -6.74
C TRP A 8 2.51 -12.12 -7.10
N ARG A 9 3.61 -12.76 -7.48
CA ARG A 9 4.87 -12.07 -7.86
C ARG A 9 4.68 -11.21 -9.10
N VAL A 10 4.00 -11.74 -10.11
CA VAL A 10 3.71 -11.05 -11.36
C VAL A 10 2.67 -9.95 -11.14
N LEU A 11 1.63 -10.21 -10.35
CA LEU A 11 0.62 -9.20 -9.96
C LEU A 11 1.21 -8.08 -9.11
N SER A 12 2.26 -8.36 -8.34
CA SER A 12 3.05 -7.38 -7.59
C SER A 12 4.16 -6.70 -8.42
N GLY A 13 4.22 -6.94 -9.73
CA GLY A 13 5.08 -6.16 -10.62
C GLY A 13 6.47 -6.74 -10.91
N LYS A 14 6.72 -8.02 -10.61
CA LYS A 14 8.01 -8.70 -10.90
C LYS A 14 8.52 -8.43 -12.34
N ASN A 15 7.60 -8.39 -13.31
CA ASN A 15 7.90 -8.11 -14.72
C ASN A 15 7.34 -6.75 -15.18
N ASN A 16 7.25 -5.78 -14.27
CA ASN A 16 6.68 -4.44 -14.53
C ASN A 16 5.29 -4.45 -15.19
N TRP A 17 4.47 -5.45 -14.83
CA TRP A 17 3.12 -5.67 -15.37
C TRP A 17 3.06 -5.80 -16.91
N ASP A 18 4.14 -6.27 -17.54
CA ASP A 18 4.18 -6.50 -18.98
C ASP A 18 3.04 -7.43 -19.43
N GLY A 19 2.31 -7.02 -20.47
CA GLY A 19 1.14 -7.72 -20.98
C GLY A 19 -0.11 -7.75 -20.08
N LEU A 20 -0.13 -7.05 -18.93
CA LEU A 20 -1.27 -7.08 -17.99
C LEU A 20 -2.12 -5.80 -17.95
N LEU A 21 -1.65 -4.71 -18.55
CA LEU A 21 -2.28 -3.40 -18.43
C LEU A 21 -3.28 -3.09 -19.54
N ASP A 22 -3.06 -3.61 -20.75
CA ASP A 22 -3.93 -3.38 -21.91
C ASP A 22 -3.95 -4.62 -22.84
N PRO A 23 -5.05 -5.39 -22.86
CA PRO A 23 -6.23 -5.25 -22.01
C PRO A 23 -5.90 -5.53 -20.53
N LEU A 24 -6.60 -4.86 -19.61
CA LEU A 24 -6.37 -5.05 -18.17
C LEU A 24 -6.70 -6.48 -17.75
N ASP A 25 -5.68 -7.22 -17.30
CA ASP A 25 -5.80 -8.58 -16.79
C ASP A 25 -6.82 -8.67 -15.65
N TYR A 26 -7.59 -9.75 -15.63
CA TYR A 26 -8.68 -9.94 -14.69
C TYR A 26 -8.20 -10.06 -13.24
N ASP A 27 -7.12 -10.82 -12.99
CA ASP A 27 -6.58 -10.98 -11.65
C ASP A 27 -5.90 -9.69 -11.19
N LEU A 28 -5.20 -8.98 -12.10
CA LEU A 28 -4.61 -7.67 -11.80
C LEU A 28 -5.67 -6.63 -11.46
N ARG A 29 -6.80 -6.59 -12.18
CA ARG A 29 -7.93 -5.72 -11.84
C ARG A 29 -8.41 -5.95 -10.41
N ARG A 30 -8.66 -7.21 -10.03
CA ARG A 30 -9.09 -7.57 -8.67
C ARG A 30 -8.02 -7.21 -7.64
N TYR A 31 -6.75 -7.40 -7.99
CA TYR A 31 -5.61 -7.05 -7.15
C TYR A 31 -5.55 -5.54 -6.87
N ILE A 32 -5.68 -4.72 -7.92
CA ILE A 32 -5.71 -3.25 -7.80
C ILE A 32 -6.88 -2.80 -6.93
N ILE A 33 -8.09 -3.35 -7.16
CA ILE A 33 -9.28 -3.02 -6.35
C ILE A 33 -9.05 -3.38 -4.88
N HIS A 34 -8.59 -4.60 -4.60
CA HIS A 34 -8.32 -5.08 -3.24
C HIS A 34 -7.36 -4.16 -2.46
N TYR A 35 -6.35 -3.63 -3.16
CA TYR A 35 -5.40 -2.70 -2.59
C TYR A 35 -5.97 -1.27 -2.52
N GLY A 36 -6.74 -0.82 -3.52
CA GLY A 36 -7.45 0.46 -3.49
C GLY A 36 -8.46 0.56 -2.34
N GLU A 37 -9.20 -0.50 -2.04
CA GLU A 37 -10.14 -0.55 -0.91
C GLU A 37 -9.44 -0.32 0.44
N LYS A 38 -8.18 -0.75 0.59
CA LYS A 38 -7.38 -0.51 1.81
C LYS A 38 -6.94 0.95 1.93
N ALA A 39 -6.67 1.61 0.80
CA ALA A 39 -6.48 3.06 0.80
C ALA A 39 -7.74 3.74 1.33
N GLU A 40 -8.90 3.37 0.79
CA GLU A 40 -10.18 3.99 1.11
C GLU A 40 -10.64 3.72 2.55
N ALA A 41 -10.29 2.56 3.12
CA ALA A 41 -10.54 2.26 4.53
C ALA A 41 -9.99 3.33 5.48
N THR A 42 -8.88 3.96 5.11
CA THR A 42 -8.28 5.05 5.89
C THR A 42 -9.18 6.28 5.84
N SER A 43 -9.60 6.71 4.64
CA SER A 43 -10.52 7.83 4.43
C SER A 43 -11.84 7.61 5.15
N ALA A 44 -12.47 6.44 4.95
CA ALA A 44 -13.76 6.09 5.51
C ALA A 44 -13.76 6.06 7.05
N ALA A 45 -12.64 5.70 7.66
CA ALA A 45 -12.49 5.65 9.12
C ALA A 45 -11.88 6.93 9.71
N PHE A 46 -11.49 7.94 8.93
CA PHE A 46 -10.89 9.16 9.46
C PHE A 46 -11.95 10.07 10.09
N ILE A 47 -11.69 10.60 11.28
CA ILE A 47 -12.57 11.59 11.91
C ILE A 47 -12.18 12.99 11.41
N GLY A 48 -12.83 13.44 10.34
CA GLY A 48 -12.69 14.81 9.82
C GLY A 48 -13.63 15.85 10.41
N GLU A 49 -14.55 15.46 11.30
CA GLU A 49 -15.53 16.40 11.91
C GLU A 49 -14.84 17.36 12.88
N VAL A 50 -14.83 18.65 12.52
CA VAL A 50 -14.08 19.69 13.21
C VAL A 50 -14.56 19.94 14.64
N LYS A 51 -15.84 19.70 14.93
CA LYS A 51 -16.41 19.85 16.28
C LYS A 51 -16.09 18.66 17.19
N SER A 52 -15.58 17.56 16.62
CA SER A 52 -15.27 16.36 17.39
C SER A 52 -14.00 16.58 18.20
N LYS A 53 -14.03 16.20 19.49
CA LYS A 53 -12.82 16.10 20.30
C LYS A 53 -11.82 15.10 19.71
N ASN A 54 -12.30 14.13 18.94
CA ASN A 54 -11.48 13.08 18.31
C ASN A 54 -11.11 13.39 16.86
N VAL A 55 -11.26 14.64 16.40
CA VAL A 55 -10.80 15.05 15.06
C VAL A 55 -9.34 14.64 14.86
N GLY A 56 -9.03 14.12 13.68
CA GLY A 56 -7.70 13.60 13.35
C GLY A 56 -7.45 12.15 13.75
N LEU A 57 -8.33 11.49 14.49
CA LEU A 57 -8.14 10.10 14.94
C LEU A 57 -8.92 9.07 14.09
N PRO A 58 -8.58 7.77 14.17
CA PRO A 58 -9.42 6.72 13.59
C PRO A 58 -10.73 6.60 14.35
N ARG A 59 -11.82 6.41 13.60
CA ARG A 59 -13.16 6.16 14.10
C ARG A 59 -13.32 4.79 14.74
N TYR A 60 -12.57 3.79 14.27
CA TYR A 60 -12.73 2.40 14.67
C TYR A 60 -11.46 1.82 15.29
N PRO A 61 -11.58 0.96 16.31
CA PRO A 61 -10.46 0.16 16.81
C PRO A 61 -9.88 -0.76 15.73
N LYS A 62 -8.59 -1.10 15.87
CA LYS A 62 -7.85 -1.98 14.93
C LYS A 62 -8.59 -3.28 14.61
N ALA A 63 -9.11 -3.95 15.63
CA ALA A 63 -9.78 -5.24 15.51
C ALA A 63 -11.10 -5.19 14.71
N THR A 64 -11.71 -4.02 14.58
CA THR A 64 -13.02 -3.86 13.93
C THR A 64 -12.95 -2.92 12.72
N LEU A 65 -11.76 -2.48 12.30
CA LEU A 65 -11.64 -1.48 11.24
C LEU A 65 -12.34 -1.97 9.96
N PHE A 66 -11.96 -3.14 9.45
CA PHE A 66 -12.46 -3.66 8.18
C PHE A 66 -13.93 -4.03 8.21
N SER A 67 -14.42 -4.58 9.33
CA SER A 67 -15.83 -4.87 9.49
C SER A 67 -16.68 -3.60 9.47
N LYS A 68 -16.19 -2.53 10.12
CA LYS A 68 -16.89 -1.24 10.21
C LYS A 68 -16.81 -0.38 8.94
N VAL A 69 -15.79 -0.57 8.10
CA VAL A 69 -15.70 0.08 6.79
C VAL A 69 -16.27 -0.77 5.65
N GLY A 70 -16.92 -1.92 5.96
CA GLY A 70 -17.60 -2.74 4.97
C GLY A 70 -16.68 -3.61 4.10
N LEU A 71 -15.43 -3.83 4.51
CA LEU A 71 -14.44 -4.60 3.74
C LEU A 71 -14.30 -6.07 4.18
N GLU A 72 -15.16 -6.53 5.09
CA GLU A 72 -15.12 -7.90 5.59
C GLU A 72 -16.11 -8.84 4.88
N LEU A 73 -17.32 -8.37 4.61
CA LEU A 73 -18.39 -9.16 3.98
C LEU A 73 -18.09 -9.34 2.50
N GLY A 74 -18.10 -10.58 2.02
CA GLY A 74 -17.79 -10.89 0.61
C GLY A 74 -16.30 -10.80 0.24
N ASN A 75 -15.42 -10.42 1.18
CA ASN A 75 -13.98 -10.38 0.95
C ASN A 75 -13.33 -11.72 1.39
N PRO A 76 -12.78 -12.51 0.44
CA PRO A 76 -12.10 -13.75 0.77
C PRO A 76 -10.73 -13.54 1.42
N PHE A 77 -10.15 -12.34 1.34
CA PHE A 77 -8.85 -12.03 1.91
C PHE A 77 -8.98 -11.39 3.29
N LYS A 78 -8.49 -12.07 4.32
CA LYS A 78 -8.53 -11.61 5.71
C LYS A 78 -7.19 -11.01 6.12
N TYR A 79 -7.25 -9.85 6.78
CA TYR A 79 -6.09 -9.13 7.30
C TYR A 79 -6.42 -8.58 8.68
N ASP A 80 -5.42 -8.60 9.56
CA ASP A 80 -5.48 -7.92 10.83
C ASP A 80 -4.72 -6.61 10.78
N VAL A 81 -5.22 -5.63 11.49
CA VAL A 81 -4.51 -4.36 11.69
C VAL A 81 -3.58 -4.50 12.88
N SER A 82 -2.28 -4.52 12.63
CA SER A 82 -1.29 -4.61 13.70
C SER A 82 -1.06 -3.27 14.38
N ARG A 83 -0.96 -2.19 13.61
CA ARG A 83 -0.63 -0.85 14.11
C ARG A 83 -1.35 0.25 13.36
N TYR A 84 -1.62 1.35 14.07
CA TYR A 84 -1.99 2.64 13.49
C TYR A 84 -0.75 3.53 13.45
N ILE A 85 -0.60 4.24 12.34
CA ILE A 85 0.49 5.17 12.09
C ILE A 85 -0.08 6.59 12.14
N TYR A 86 0.61 7.45 12.87
CA TYR A 86 0.25 8.85 13.07
C TYR A 86 1.40 9.73 12.59
N ALA A 87 1.07 10.93 12.11
CA ALA A 87 2.04 11.95 11.74
C ALA A 87 1.64 13.29 12.36
N SER A 88 2.63 14.12 12.67
CA SER A 88 2.42 15.44 13.23
C SER A 88 3.06 16.49 12.33
N THR A 89 2.38 17.63 12.18
CA THR A 89 2.90 18.82 11.50
C THR A 89 3.39 19.87 12.51
N SER A 90 3.62 19.47 13.77
CA SER A 90 4.18 20.35 14.80
C SER A 90 5.38 21.14 14.29
N GLY A 91 5.29 22.47 14.33
CA GLY A 91 6.35 23.38 13.88
C GLY A 91 6.24 23.85 12.43
N LEU A 92 5.31 23.34 11.63
CA LEU A 92 5.07 23.79 10.24
C LEU A 92 3.81 24.65 10.13
N THR A 93 2.69 24.18 10.71
CA THR A 93 1.42 24.92 10.77
C THR A 93 0.64 24.53 12.03
N GLU A 94 -0.10 25.46 12.62
CA GLU A 94 -1.17 25.09 13.55
C GLU A 94 -2.34 24.55 12.74
N ASN A 95 -2.82 23.34 13.03
CA ASN A 95 -4.02 22.77 12.40
C ASN A 95 -5.22 22.92 13.34
N PRO A 96 -5.97 24.05 13.29
CA PRO A 96 -7.28 24.10 13.88
C PRO A 96 -8.25 23.24 13.05
N PRO A 97 -9.15 22.48 13.70
CA PRO A 97 -9.32 22.34 15.15
C PRO A 97 -8.31 21.36 15.79
N LYS A 98 -7.80 21.74 16.97
CA LYS A 98 -6.95 20.86 17.79
C LYS A 98 -7.84 19.87 18.53
N GLY A 99 -7.90 18.63 18.04
CA GLY A 99 -8.48 17.49 18.75
C GLY A 99 -7.63 17.07 19.95
N ILE A 100 -8.02 15.96 20.61
CA ILE A 100 -7.27 15.39 21.74
C ILE A 100 -5.84 14.96 21.36
N ALA A 101 -5.58 14.74 20.07
CA ALA A 101 -4.26 14.38 19.54
C ALA A 101 -3.36 15.60 19.24
N GLY A 102 -3.83 16.82 19.54
CA GLY A 102 -3.09 18.06 19.28
C GLY A 102 -2.83 18.26 17.80
N ASN A 103 -1.55 18.33 17.41
CA ASN A 103 -1.11 18.49 16.01
C ASN A 103 -0.90 17.15 15.28
N SER A 104 -1.20 16.02 15.93
CA SER A 104 -1.01 14.69 15.34
C SER A 104 -2.31 14.18 14.72
N ASN A 105 -2.21 13.67 13.49
CA ASN A 105 -3.31 13.02 12.80
C ASN A 105 -2.97 11.56 12.48
N TRP A 106 -3.98 10.71 12.56
CA TRP A 106 -3.95 9.37 12.04
C TRP A 106 -3.81 9.41 10.52
N LEU A 107 -2.88 8.60 10.02
CA LEU A 107 -2.48 8.65 8.62
C LEU A 107 -2.78 7.36 7.88
N ARG A 108 -2.51 6.20 8.51
CA ARG A 108 -2.71 4.87 7.92
C ARG A 108 -2.59 3.77 8.96
N PHE A 109 -2.64 2.53 8.49
CA PHE A 109 -2.44 1.34 9.31
C PHE A 109 -1.42 0.37 8.68
N LEU A 110 -0.85 -0.50 9.51
CA LEU A 110 -0.04 -1.64 9.06
C LEU A 110 -0.85 -2.91 9.15
N LEU A 111 -0.74 -3.74 8.11
CA LEU A 111 -1.46 -5.00 8.01
C LEU A 111 -0.58 -6.20 8.27
N THR A 112 -1.19 -7.19 8.86
CA THR A 112 -0.63 -8.53 9.05
C THR A 112 -1.62 -9.54 8.52
N LYS A 113 -1.10 -10.65 7.98
CA LYS A 113 -1.91 -11.74 7.43
C LYS A 113 -1.71 -12.96 8.30
N GLU A 114 -2.80 -13.63 8.65
CA GLU A 114 -2.75 -14.97 9.20
C GLU A 114 -2.79 -16.00 8.07
N VAL A 115 -1.95 -17.03 8.18
CA VAL A 115 -1.92 -18.15 7.24
C VAL A 115 -2.13 -19.45 7.98
N ARG A 116 -2.71 -20.45 7.30
CA ARG A 116 -2.74 -21.83 7.82
C ARG A 116 -1.32 -22.30 8.05
N ALA A 117 -1.13 -23.06 9.13
CA ALA A 117 0.18 -23.53 9.53
C ALA A 117 0.31 -25.07 9.48
N PRO A 118 0.09 -25.71 8.32
CA PRO A 118 0.05 -27.16 8.20
C PRO A 118 1.36 -27.85 8.58
N THR A 119 2.50 -27.20 8.40
CA THR A 119 3.82 -27.75 8.79
C THR A 119 4.01 -27.79 10.30
N VAL A 120 3.26 -26.99 11.07
CA VAL A 120 3.35 -26.92 12.53
C VAL A 120 2.23 -27.73 13.19
N PHE A 121 1.01 -27.69 12.64
CA PHE A 121 -0.19 -28.26 13.27
C PHE A 121 -0.82 -29.42 12.49
N GLY A 122 -0.19 -29.88 11.40
CA GLY A 122 -0.72 -30.95 10.53
C GLY A 122 -1.59 -30.43 9.37
N SER A 123 -1.63 -31.16 8.26
CA SER A 123 -2.33 -30.78 7.01
C SER A 123 -3.83 -30.53 7.19
N ASP A 124 -4.45 -31.22 8.15
CA ASP A 124 -5.89 -31.17 8.40
C ASP A 124 -6.27 -30.10 9.43
N SER A 125 -5.29 -29.36 9.97
CA SER A 125 -5.52 -28.33 10.96
C SER A 125 -5.92 -26.99 10.32
N ASP A 126 -6.98 -26.39 10.85
CA ASP A 126 -7.43 -25.04 10.47
C ASP A 126 -6.75 -23.92 11.29
N VAL A 127 -5.80 -24.28 12.16
CA VAL A 127 -5.04 -23.30 12.94
C VAL A 127 -4.30 -22.36 12.01
N ARG A 128 -4.54 -21.06 12.20
CA ARG A 128 -3.85 -19.98 11.51
C ARG A 128 -2.95 -19.24 12.47
N ILE A 129 -1.77 -18.87 12.00
CA ILE A 129 -0.85 -18.03 12.75
C ILE A 129 -0.37 -16.90 11.86
N HIS A 130 0.13 -15.84 12.49
CA HIS A 130 0.72 -14.72 11.78
C HIS A 130 1.79 -15.18 10.77
N HIS A 131 1.66 -14.75 9.53
CA HIS A 131 2.50 -15.20 8.41
C HIS A 131 3.99 -15.02 8.67
N ALA A 132 4.41 -13.89 9.27
CA ALA A 132 5.83 -13.70 9.56
C ALA A 132 6.37 -14.71 10.57
N TRP A 133 5.56 -15.15 11.55
CA TRP A 133 5.98 -16.18 12.51
C TRP A 133 6.00 -17.56 11.86
N TYR A 134 5.01 -17.86 11.01
CA TYR A 134 4.99 -19.11 10.26
C TYR A 134 6.17 -19.25 9.31
N SER A 135 6.47 -18.19 8.54
CA SER A 135 7.61 -18.15 7.61
C SER A 135 8.95 -18.23 8.37
N TYR A 136 9.07 -17.56 9.53
CA TYR A 136 10.25 -17.68 10.38
C TYR A 136 10.45 -19.11 10.91
N TYR A 137 9.38 -19.74 11.39
CA TYR A 137 9.45 -21.07 12.01
C TYR A 137 9.68 -22.19 11.00
N THR A 138 9.07 -22.10 9.82
CA THR A 138 9.10 -23.20 8.84
C THR A 138 10.17 -23.05 7.78
N THR A 139 10.81 -21.88 7.67
CA THR A 139 11.62 -21.48 6.51
C THR A 139 10.90 -21.63 5.16
N ALA A 140 9.59 -21.92 5.19
CA ALA A 140 8.77 -22.06 4.00
C ALA A 140 8.79 -20.72 3.28
N GLU A 141 8.86 -20.80 1.95
CA GLU A 141 8.86 -19.63 1.09
C GLU A 141 7.80 -18.64 1.56
N SER A 142 8.18 -17.37 1.52
CA SER A 142 7.31 -16.26 1.78
C SER A 142 6.26 -16.20 0.67
N GLU A 143 5.23 -17.02 0.78
CA GLU A 143 4.14 -17.04 -0.19
C GLU A 143 3.35 -15.72 -0.17
N TYR A 144 3.50 -14.90 0.88
CA TYR A 144 3.08 -13.51 0.87
C TYR A 144 4.01 -12.67 1.72
N GLU A 145 5.08 -12.21 1.07
CA GLU A 145 5.96 -11.18 1.60
C GLU A 145 5.13 -9.99 2.06
N SER A 146 5.61 -9.29 3.09
CA SER A 146 5.11 -7.98 3.47
C SER A 146 5.34 -7.03 2.30
N THR A 147 4.50 -7.14 1.27
CA THR A 147 4.19 -6.03 0.41
C THR A 147 3.70 -4.96 1.37
N SER A 148 4.58 -4.04 1.73
CA SER A 148 4.18 -2.71 2.15
C SER A 148 3.56 -2.05 0.92
N ASN A 149 2.43 -2.62 0.45
CA ASN A 149 1.54 -2.01 -0.52
C ASN A 149 0.90 -0.87 0.24
N SER A 150 1.65 0.22 0.31
CA SER A 150 1.14 1.48 0.80
C SER A 150 0.20 1.94 -0.30
N THR A 151 -1.07 1.62 -0.11
CA THR A 151 -2.15 2.01 -0.99
C THR A 151 -2.75 3.25 -0.40
N SER A 152 -2.78 4.29 -1.20
CA SER A 152 -3.22 5.58 -0.73
C SER A 152 -3.58 6.45 -1.93
N HIS A 153 -4.55 7.32 -1.71
CA HIS A 153 -5.09 8.24 -2.70
C HIS A 153 -4.47 9.63 -2.49
N SER A 154 -4.22 10.38 -3.56
CA SER A 154 -3.77 11.78 -3.48
C SER A 154 -2.49 11.96 -2.64
N MET A 155 -2.46 12.82 -1.62
CA MET A 155 -1.29 13.04 -0.76
C MET A 155 -0.76 11.74 -0.12
N GLY A 156 -1.64 10.79 0.21
CA GLY A 156 -1.19 9.53 0.77
C GLY A 156 -0.40 8.71 -0.27
N ALA A 157 -0.77 8.77 -1.56
CA ALA A 157 -0.10 8.05 -2.65
C ALA A 157 1.37 8.44 -2.74
N ALA A 158 1.63 9.73 -2.53
CA ALA A 158 2.96 10.26 -2.51
C ALA A 158 3.83 9.69 -1.39
N LEU A 159 3.25 9.67 -0.19
CA LEU A 159 3.90 9.08 0.96
C LEU A 159 4.13 7.57 0.76
N ALA A 160 3.26 6.87 0.04
CA ALA A 160 3.45 5.46 -0.26
C ALA A 160 4.71 5.19 -1.09
N VAL A 161 4.87 5.94 -2.18
CA VAL A 161 6.06 5.83 -3.05
C VAL A 161 7.32 6.15 -2.25
N LEU A 162 7.32 7.25 -1.49
CA LEU A 162 8.47 7.64 -0.67
C LEU A 162 8.86 6.55 0.35
N ASN A 163 7.89 5.99 1.08
CA ASN A 163 8.17 4.92 2.05
C ASN A 163 8.67 3.64 1.36
N ALA A 164 8.09 3.28 0.21
CA ALA A 164 8.53 2.11 -0.53
C ALA A 164 9.97 2.28 -1.03
N THR A 165 10.31 3.46 -1.55
CA THR A 165 11.68 3.84 -1.90
C THR A 165 12.62 3.76 -0.71
N ASP A 166 12.25 4.35 0.43
CA ASP A 166 13.05 4.32 1.66
C ASP A 166 13.36 2.88 2.12
N ILE A 167 12.33 2.02 2.15
CA ILE A 167 12.46 0.61 2.52
C ILE A 167 13.50 -0.12 1.64
N VAL A 168 13.46 0.09 0.33
CA VAL A 168 14.37 -0.63 -0.60
C VAL A 168 15.75 0.02 -0.62
N PHE A 169 15.82 1.35 -0.63
CA PHE A 169 17.08 2.11 -0.66
C PHE A 169 17.94 1.82 0.57
N ASN A 170 17.34 1.85 1.77
CA ASN A 170 18.03 1.54 3.02
C ASN A 170 18.13 0.04 3.31
N GLY A 171 17.61 -0.82 2.43
CA GLY A 171 17.71 -2.28 2.56
C GLY A 171 16.90 -2.86 3.72
N PHE A 172 15.85 -2.19 4.20
CA PHE A 172 14.93 -2.73 5.21
C PHE A 172 14.11 -3.92 4.68
N ASN A 173 14.10 -4.13 3.36
CA ASN A 173 13.56 -5.32 2.71
C ASN A 173 14.57 -6.49 2.59
N LYS A 174 15.77 -6.35 3.16
CA LYS A 174 16.80 -7.39 3.17
C LYS A 174 16.79 -8.08 4.51
N TYR A 175 16.79 -9.40 4.50
CA TYR A 175 16.90 -10.21 5.70
C TYR A 175 18.00 -11.25 5.52
N SER A 176 18.92 -11.32 6.50
CA SER A 176 19.97 -12.33 6.51
C SER A 176 19.61 -13.41 7.52
N THR A 177 19.53 -14.65 7.05
CA THR A 177 19.47 -15.85 7.88
C THR A 177 20.84 -16.52 7.92
N THR A 178 21.06 -17.44 8.86
CA THR A 178 22.27 -18.25 8.95
C THR A 178 22.59 -19.04 7.66
N THR A 179 21.61 -19.23 6.78
CA THR A 179 21.73 -20.06 5.57
C THR A 179 21.47 -19.31 4.25
N ALA A 180 20.89 -18.10 4.27
CA ALA A 180 20.60 -17.35 3.05
C ALA A 180 20.46 -15.83 3.27
N HIS A 181 20.95 -15.07 2.28
CA HIS A 181 20.62 -13.66 2.11
C HIS A 181 19.34 -13.56 1.28
N LYS A 182 18.26 -13.05 1.86
CA LYS A 182 16.96 -12.95 1.18
C LYS A 182 16.56 -11.48 1.03
N VAL A 183 16.14 -11.12 -0.17
CA VAL A 183 15.65 -9.78 -0.51
C VAL A 183 14.20 -9.90 -0.95
N TYR A 184 13.34 -9.09 -0.35
CA TYR A 184 11.90 -9.11 -0.55
C TYR A 184 11.49 -7.97 -1.51
N PRO A 185 10.82 -8.22 -2.65
CA PRO A 185 10.18 -7.17 -3.44
C PRO A 185 9.27 -6.27 -2.62
N VAL A 186 9.32 -4.97 -2.93
CA VAL A 186 8.43 -3.95 -2.39
C VAL A 186 7.63 -3.36 -3.52
N THR A 187 6.31 -3.37 -3.37
CA THR A 187 5.39 -2.86 -4.39
C THR A 187 4.55 -1.73 -3.79
N ALA A 188 4.34 -0.65 -4.54
CA ALA A 188 3.36 0.37 -4.22
C ALA A 188 2.32 0.44 -5.33
N ILE A 189 1.05 0.21 -4.99
CA ILE A 189 -0.08 0.43 -5.90
C ILE A 189 -0.78 1.70 -5.42
N VAL A 190 -0.68 2.76 -6.21
CA VAL A 190 -1.09 4.10 -5.80
C VAL A 190 -2.12 4.68 -6.75
N LEU A 191 -3.10 5.40 -6.19
CA LEU A 191 -4.21 5.98 -6.95
C LEU A 191 -4.15 7.51 -6.88
N ALA A 192 -4.40 8.19 -7.99
CA ALA A 192 -4.38 9.66 -8.07
C ALA A 192 -3.08 10.28 -7.49
N CYS A 193 -1.93 9.65 -7.77
CA CYS A 193 -0.64 10.09 -7.24
C CYS A 193 -0.14 11.33 -7.99
N ALA A 194 -0.02 12.45 -7.29
CA ALA A 194 0.69 13.63 -7.77
C ALA A 194 2.16 13.29 -8.11
N ARG A 195 2.78 14.12 -8.95
CA ARG A 195 4.23 14.13 -9.17
C ARG A 195 4.91 14.63 -7.90
N LEU A 196 6.05 14.06 -7.55
CA LEU A 196 6.72 14.35 -6.28
C LEU A 196 8.21 14.55 -6.43
N GLU A 197 8.72 14.26 -7.62
CA GLU A 197 10.07 13.77 -7.76
C GLU A 197 10.84 14.72 -8.64
N ASP A 198 12.03 15.06 -8.20
CA ASP A 198 13.01 15.70 -9.06
C ASP A 198 13.76 14.65 -9.89
N GLU A 199 14.70 15.14 -10.70
CA GLU A 199 15.56 14.27 -11.50
C GLU A 199 16.43 13.34 -10.61
N GLY A 200 16.81 13.80 -9.42
CA GLY A 200 17.62 13.05 -8.46
C GLY A 200 16.87 11.81 -7.94
N PHE A 201 15.62 11.98 -7.54
CA PHE A 201 14.78 10.87 -7.11
C PHE A 201 14.57 9.86 -8.24
N THR A 202 14.34 10.33 -9.47
CA THR A 202 14.18 9.45 -10.63
C THR A 202 15.42 8.57 -10.85
N LYS A 203 16.62 9.15 -10.70
CA LYS A 203 17.89 8.41 -10.78
C LYS A 203 18.00 7.36 -9.69
N VAL A 204 17.70 7.72 -8.44
CA VAL A 204 17.71 6.76 -7.31
C VAL A 204 16.72 5.62 -7.56
N PHE A 205 15.48 5.94 -7.90
CA PHE A 205 14.44 4.95 -8.16
C PHE A 205 14.85 3.94 -9.24
N SER A 206 15.48 4.41 -10.32
CA SER A 206 15.90 3.56 -11.43
C SER A 206 16.94 2.48 -11.06
N GLN A 207 17.62 2.65 -9.92
CA GLN A 207 18.62 1.71 -9.41
C GLN A 207 18.03 0.67 -8.44
N LEU A 208 16.76 0.79 -8.05
CA LEU A 208 16.12 -0.07 -7.05
C LEU A 208 15.36 -1.22 -7.72
N GLU A 209 16.08 -2.27 -8.12
CA GLU A 209 15.51 -3.42 -8.86
C GLU A 209 14.37 -4.17 -8.15
N ASN A 210 14.35 -4.11 -6.81
CA ASN A 210 13.32 -4.77 -5.98
C ASN A 210 12.12 -3.86 -5.67
N LEU A 211 12.05 -2.67 -6.26
CA LEU A 211 10.97 -1.71 -6.07
C LEU A 211 10.08 -1.65 -7.31
N HIS A 212 8.78 -1.85 -7.12
CA HIS A 212 7.79 -1.73 -8.18
C HIS A 212 6.71 -0.72 -7.79
N VAL A 213 6.38 0.21 -8.69
CA VAL A 213 5.33 1.19 -8.46
C VAL A 213 4.33 1.15 -9.62
N LEU A 214 3.06 0.91 -9.31
CA LEU A 214 1.94 1.00 -10.25
C LEU A 214 1.07 2.21 -9.89
N ARG A 215 0.98 3.17 -10.81
CA ARG A 215 0.21 4.40 -10.66
C ARG A 215 -1.08 4.29 -11.45
N VAL A 216 -2.20 4.19 -10.76
CA VAL A 216 -3.53 4.24 -11.38
C VAL A 216 -3.98 5.69 -11.45
N ARG A 217 -4.21 6.20 -12.67
CA ARG A 217 -4.71 7.55 -12.92
C ARG A 217 -6.00 7.51 -13.72
N ASN A 218 -6.95 8.33 -13.31
CA ASN A 218 -8.16 8.58 -14.10
C ASN A 218 -7.86 9.66 -15.15
N LEU A 219 -8.36 9.49 -16.38
CA LEU A 219 -8.03 10.37 -17.51
C LEU A 219 -8.41 11.84 -17.28
N LYS A 220 -9.48 12.07 -16.53
CA LYS A 220 -10.01 13.41 -16.21
C LYS A 220 -9.55 13.96 -14.85
N ASP A 221 -8.76 13.19 -14.11
CA ASP A 221 -8.22 13.63 -12.81
C ASP A 221 -6.96 14.47 -13.03
N ILE A 222 -6.96 15.70 -12.49
CA ILE A 222 -5.85 16.65 -12.61
C ILE A 222 -4.77 16.44 -11.56
N VAL A 223 -5.06 15.74 -10.45
CA VAL A 223 -4.13 15.59 -9.32
C VAL A 223 -2.80 14.96 -9.75
N PRO A 224 -2.78 13.91 -10.61
CA PRO A 224 -1.53 13.35 -11.12
C PRO A 224 -0.69 14.31 -11.97
N ASP A 225 -1.25 15.41 -12.46
CA ASP A 225 -0.52 16.41 -13.24
C ASP A 225 0.05 17.55 -12.38
N LEU A 226 -0.16 17.48 -11.05
CA LEU A 226 0.40 18.41 -10.08
C LEU A 226 1.69 17.87 -9.43
N PRO A 227 2.61 18.75 -8.99
CA PRO A 227 2.67 20.17 -9.34
C PRO A 227 3.00 20.37 -10.84
N PRO A 228 2.52 21.46 -11.45
CA PRO A 228 2.84 21.77 -12.84
C PRO A 228 4.32 22.17 -12.98
N ASP A 229 4.88 21.96 -14.16
CA ASP A 229 6.24 22.41 -14.48
C ASP A 229 6.27 23.94 -14.55
N ILE A 230 6.95 24.59 -13.61
CA ILE A 230 7.05 26.06 -13.52
C ILE A 230 8.53 26.45 -13.38
N LEU A 231 8.98 27.41 -14.20
CA LEU A 231 10.28 28.09 -14.09
C LEU A 231 11.50 27.16 -13.95
N GLY A 232 11.51 26.04 -14.68
CA GLY A 232 12.64 25.09 -14.69
C GLY A 232 12.59 24.01 -13.62
N ASN A 233 11.67 24.10 -12.65
CA ASN A 233 11.38 23.00 -11.73
C ASN A 233 10.49 21.98 -12.45
N LYS A 234 11.09 20.85 -12.85
CA LYS A 234 10.38 19.73 -13.46
C LYS A 234 10.10 18.67 -12.41
N TYR A 235 8.87 18.18 -12.42
CA TYR A 235 8.48 17.07 -11.57
C TYR A 235 8.19 15.84 -12.43
N PHE A 236 8.77 14.72 -12.02
CA PHE A 236 8.68 13.47 -12.74
C PHE A 236 7.76 12.50 -12.02
N HIS A 237 7.43 11.45 -12.76
CA HIS A 237 6.79 10.28 -12.20
C HIS A 237 7.72 9.08 -12.32
N VAL A 238 7.82 8.29 -11.26
CA VAL A 238 8.40 6.94 -11.29
C VAL A 238 7.33 5.85 -11.46
N GLY A 239 7.79 4.65 -11.82
CA GLY A 239 6.94 3.48 -11.95
C GLY A 239 6.06 3.45 -13.21
N LYS A 240 5.24 2.40 -13.31
CA LYS A 240 4.34 2.14 -14.44
C LYS A 240 2.99 2.83 -14.24
N GLY A 241 2.45 3.40 -15.30
CA GLY A 241 1.13 4.03 -15.29
C GLY A 241 0.05 3.11 -15.85
N LEU A 242 -1.09 3.02 -15.16
CA LEU A 242 -2.35 2.49 -15.67
C LEU A 242 -3.34 3.65 -15.79
N ILE A 243 -3.83 3.90 -17.02
CA ILE A 243 -4.82 4.94 -17.29
C ILE A 243 -6.19 4.29 -17.34
N ILE A 244 -7.14 4.83 -16.57
CA ILE A 244 -8.56 4.48 -16.64
C ILE A 244 -9.38 5.69 -17.10
N ASP A 245 -10.53 5.46 -17.73
CA ASP A 245 -11.47 6.52 -18.08
C ASP A 245 -12.85 6.23 -17.48
N THR A 246 -13.12 6.86 -16.34
CA THR A 246 -14.40 6.74 -15.64
C THR A 246 -15.58 7.36 -16.39
N THR A 247 -15.35 8.19 -17.41
CA THR A 247 -16.43 8.77 -18.24
C THR A 247 -17.03 7.77 -19.22
N THR A 248 -16.40 6.61 -19.37
CA THR A 248 -16.92 5.49 -20.17
C THR A 248 -17.89 4.61 -19.40
N SER A 249 -18.07 4.85 -18.09
CA SER A 249 -19.14 4.21 -17.32
C SER A 249 -20.49 4.73 -17.82
N PRO A 250 -21.45 3.85 -18.16
CA PRO A 250 -22.78 4.24 -18.60
C PRO A 250 -23.61 4.89 -17.48
#